data_AF-A0A3M1B1Y3-F1
#
_entry.id   AF-A0A3M1B1Y3-F1
#
_cell.length_a   1.000
_cell.length_b   1.000
_cell.length_c   1.000
_cell.angle_alpha   90.00
_cell.angle_beta   90.00
_cell.angle_gamma   90.00
#
_symmetry.space_group_name_H-M   'P 1'
#
loop_
_entity.id
_entity.type
_entity.pdbx_description
1 polymer ?
#
loop_
_entity_poly.entity_id
_entity_poly.type
_entity_poly.pdbx_seq_one_letter_code
_entity_poly.pdbx_strand_id
1 'polypeptide(L)' 'MAKVPQDNKEPTPKRSPFGGNGMSWIYFLLIGIILWQVTYTFFQVKPKDISLTEFRNELLTSGDIDKIVVVNKEFAEVF' A
#
# COMPACT_ATOMS: atom_id res chain seq x y z
N MET A 1 61.44 26.60 33.15
CA MET A 1 60.48 26.44 32.03
C MET A 1 59.84 25.06 32.14
N ALA A 2 58.63 24.95 32.65
CA ALA A 2 57.91 23.68 32.74
C ALA A 2 57.24 23.38 31.39
N LYS A 3 57.48 22.18 30.82
CA LYS A 3 56.77 21.71 29.62
C LYS A 3 55.34 21.34 30.00
N VAL A 4 54.38 22.01 29.38
CA VAL A 4 52.95 21.67 29.44
C VAL A 4 52.73 20.35 28.68
N PRO A 5 52.00 19.36 29.23
CA PRO A 5 51.65 18.16 28.49
C PRO A 5 50.62 18.49 27.41
N GLN A 6 50.94 18.17 26.15
CA GLN A 6 50.01 18.25 25.02
C GLN A 6 49.01 17.09 25.15
N ASP A 7 47.76 17.40 25.52
CA ASP A 7 46.61 16.48 25.49
C ASP A 7 46.22 16.23 24.04
N ASN A 8 46.86 15.24 23.41
CA ASN A 8 46.61 14.87 22.03
C ASN A 8 45.36 13.97 21.96
N LYS A 9 44.17 14.59 22.04
CA LYS A 9 42.90 13.91 21.79
C LYS A 9 42.62 13.92 20.29
N GLU A 10 42.92 12.81 19.63
CA GLU A 10 42.44 12.54 18.27
C GLU A 10 40.90 12.71 18.24
N PRO A 11 40.35 13.46 17.26
CA PRO A 11 38.91 13.56 17.12
C PRO A 11 38.39 12.20 16.62
N THR A 12 37.81 11.42 17.55
CA THR A 12 37.07 10.20 17.21
C THR A 12 36.04 10.52 16.13
N PRO A 13 35.97 9.73 15.03
CA PRO A 13 35.02 10.01 13.96
C PRO A 13 33.60 9.92 14.51
N LYS A 14 32.86 11.03 14.45
CA LYS A 14 31.43 11.07 14.75
C LYS A 14 30.72 10.14 13.77
N ARG A 15 30.43 8.91 14.19
CA ARG A 15 29.51 8.03 13.48
C ARG A 15 28.18 8.77 13.37
N SER A 16 27.71 9.00 12.14
CA SER A 16 26.42 9.62 11.93
C SER A 16 25.34 8.72 12.56
N PRO A 17 24.30 9.31 13.16
CA PRO A 17 23.26 8.53 13.86
C PRO A 17 22.41 7.67 12.91
N PHE A 18 22.67 7.72 11.61
CA PHE A 18 21.92 7.03 10.56
C PHE A 18 22.66 5.83 9.93
N GLY A 19 23.82 5.43 10.47
CA GLY A 19 24.67 4.38 9.90
C GLY A 19 24.70 3.09 10.73
N GLY A 20 23.56 2.43 10.93
CA GLY A 20 23.48 1.15 11.64
C GLY A 20 23.15 -0.02 10.70
N ASN A 21 24.17 -0.76 10.26
CA ASN A 21 24.08 -1.92 9.34
C ASN A 21 23.25 -3.14 9.84
N GLY A 22 22.47 -3.02 10.92
CA GLY A 22 21.73 -4.15 11.52
C GLY A 22 20.20 -4.08 11.42
N MET A 23 19.62 -2.88 11.29
CA MET A 23 18.17 -2.71 11.45
C MET A 23 17.51 -1.93 10.32
N SER A 24 18.23 -1.61 9.24
CA SER A 24 17.63 -0.88 8.11
C SER A 24 16.56 -1.70 7.35
N TRP A 25 16.64 -3.03 7.41
CA TRP A 25 15.73 -3.94 6.71
C TRP A 25 14.27 -3.83 7.18
N ILE A 26 14.04 -3.49 8.46
CA ILE A 26 12.68 -3.35 9.01
C ILE A 26 11.96 -2.16 8.39
N TYR A 27 12.69 -1.10 8.03
CA TYR A 27 12.11 0.06 7.34
C TYR A 27 11.66 -0.32 5.93
N PHE A 28 12.44 -1.14 5.21
CA PHE A 28 12.02 -1.66 3.91
C PHE A 28 10.79 -2.57 4.02
N LEU A 29 10.72 -3.40 5.07
CA LEU A 29 9.54 -4.23 5.35
C LEU A 29 8.30 -3.37 5.68
N LEU A 30 8.46 -2.35 6.52
CA LEU A 30 7.38 -1.40 6.84
C LEU A 30 6.89 -0.66 5.60
N ILE A 31 7.81 -0.16 4.78
CA ILE A 31 7.48 0.48 3.50
C ILE A 31 6.74 -0.50 2.60
N GLY A 32 7.18 -1.76 2.51
CA GLY A 32 6.51 -2.81 1.74
C GLY A 32 5.06 -3.06 2.20
N ILE A 33 4.82 -3.13 3.51
CA ILE A 33 3.47 -3.30 4.07
C ILE A 33 2.59 -2.09 3.77
N ILE A 34 3.13 -0.88 3.90
CA ILE A 34 2.39 0.35 3.58
C ILE A 34 2.02 0.39 2.10
N LEU A 35 2.97 0.08 1.21
CA LEU A 35 2.71 0.03 -0.22
C LEU A 35 1.68 -1.04 -0.59
N TRP A 36 1.75 -2.23 0.02
CA TRP A 36 0.74 -3.29 -0.15
C TRP A 36 -0.65 -2.85 0.31
N GLN A 37 -0.75 -2.18 1.46
CA GLN A 37 -2.03 -1.66 1.94
C GLN A 37 -2.60 -0.59 1.01
N VAL A 38 -1.77 0.32 0.52
CA VAL A 38 -2.19 1.34 -0.44
C VAL A 38 -2.70 0.68 -1.71
N THR A 39 -1.99 -0.31 -2.27
CA THR A 39 -2.47 -0.97 -3.49
C THR A 39 -3.76 -1.74 -3.26
N TYR A 40 -3.88 -2.47 -2.15
CA TYR A 40 -5.08 -3.24 -1.83
C TYR A 40 -6.32 -2.35 -1.63
N THR A 41 -6.16 -1.17 -1.03
CA THR A 41 -7.29 -0.26 -0.75
C THR A 41 -7.65 0.63 -1.94
N PHE A 42 -6.66 1.13 -2.69
CA PHE A 42 -6.91 2.03 -3.82
C PHE A 42 -7.32 1.31 -5.10
N PHE A 43 -6.82 0.10 -5.34
CA PHE A 43 -7.12 -0.66 -6.56
C PHE A 43 -8.26 -1.66 -6.38
N GLN A 44 -9.10 -1.51 -5.36
CA GLN A 44 -10.35 -2.27 -5.33
C GLN A 44 -11.18 -1.92 -6.56
N VAL A 45 -11.45 -2.92 -7.39
CA VAL A 45 -12.34 -2.81 -8.55
C VAL A 45 -13.71 -2.45 -8.00
N LYS A 46 -14.13 -1.21 -8.21
CA LYS A 46 -15.48 -0.78 -7.84
C LYS A 46 -16.46 -1.44 -8.80
N PRO A 47 -17.62 -1.92 -8.31
CA PRO A 47 -18.70 -2.34 -9.19
C PRO A 47 -19.03 -1.19 -10.15
N LYS A 48 -19.15 -1.50 -11.44
CA LYS A 48 -19.59 -0.52 -12.44
C LYS A 48 -21.11 -0.43 -12.35
N ASP A 49 -21.63 0.79 -12.15
CA ASP A 49 -23.06 1.03 -12.30
C ASP A 49 -23.45 0.92 -13.77
N ILE A 50 -24.47 0.11 -14.06
CA ILE A 50 -24.98 -0.12 -15.41
C ILE A 50 -26.46 0.26 -15.51
N SER A 51 -26.90 0.63 -16.72
CA SER A 51 -28.31 0.92 -16.98
C SER A 51 -29.12 -0.36 -17.21
N LEU A 52 -30.44 -0.29 -17.03
CA LEU A 52 -31.33 -1.44 -17.30
C LEU A 52 -31.28 -1.89 -18.77
N THR A 53 -31.10 -0.94 -19.70
CA THR A 53 -30.99 -1.25 -21.14
C THR A 53 -29.70 -2.01 -21.45
N GLU A 54 -28.58 -1.59 -20.87
CA GLU A 54 -27.27 -2.26 -21.00
C GLU A 54 -27.33 -3.66 -20.37
N PHE A 55 -27.90 -3.77 -19.17
CA PHE A 55 -28.16 -5.06 -18.52
C PHE A 55 -28.98 -6.01 -19.40
N ARG A 56 -30.07 -5.53 -20.00
CA ARG A 56 -30.96 -6.36 -20.81
C ARG A 56 -30.37 -6.76 -22.15
N ASN A 57 -29.73 -5.82 -22.85
CA ASN A 57 -29.29 -6.06 -24.22
C ASN A 57 -27.93 -6.75 -24.27
N GLU A 58 -27.04 -6.47 -23.31
CA GLU A 58 -25.67 -6.97 -23.33
C GLU A 58 -25.48 -8.16 -22.38
N LEU A 59 -25.85 -8.02 -21.10
CA LEU A 59 -25.57 -9.05 -20.09
C LEU A 59 -26.59 -10.21 -20.09
N LEU A 60 -27.89 -9.92 -20.19
CA LEU A 60 -28.92 -10.96 -20.23
C LEU A 60 -28.89 -11.76 -21.54
N THR A 61 -28.52 -11.11 -22.65
CA THR A 61 -28.47 -11.77 -23.97
C THR A 61 -27.22 -12.61 -24.15
N SER A 62 -26.08 -12.22 -23.54
CA SER A 62 -24.82 -12.97 -23.66
C SER A 62 -24.84 -14.29 -22.89
N GLY A 63 -25.66 -14.39 -21.84
CA GLY A 63 -25.72 -15.57 -20.98
C GLY A 63 -24.54 -15.67 -19.99
N ASP A 64 -23.75 -14.60 -19.85
CA ASP A 64 -22.57 -14.55 -18.97
C ASP A 64 -22.90 -14.24 -17.49
N ILE A 65 -24.17 -14.32 -17.10
CA ILE A 65 -24.62 -14.02 -15.72
C ILE A 65 -24.66 -15.32 -14.92
N ASP A 66 -23.90 -15.36 -13.82
CA ASP A 66 -23.94 -16.46 -12.84
C ASP A 66 -25.13 -16.28 -11.89
N LYS A 67 -25.31 -15.06 -11.37
CA LYS A 67 -26.40 -14.76 -10.44
C LYS A 67 -26.74 -13.27 -10.35
N ILE A 68 -27.96 -13.01 -9.91
CA ILE A 68 -28.48 -11.67 -9.64
C ILE A 68 -28.92 -11.62 -8.17
N VAL A 69 -28.38 -10.69 -7.40
CA VAL A 69 -28.73 -10.48 -5.98
C VAL A 69 -29.47 -9.17 -5.84
N VAL A 70 -30.72 -9.23 -5.38
CA VAL A 70 -31.54 -8.03 -5.13
C VAL A 70 -31.33 -7.56 -3.70
N VAL A 71 -30.77 -6.37 -3.52
CA VAL A 71 -30.45 -5.79 -2.20
C VAL A 71 -31.48 -4.74 -1.84
N ASN A 72 -32.21 -4.99 -0.75
CA ASN A 72 -33.20 -4.07 -0.17
C ASN A 72 -34.28 -3.53 -1.14
N LYS A 73 -34.48 -4.17 -2.31
CA LYS A 73 -35.32 -3.68 -3.43
C LYS A 73 -34.90 -2.31 -3.99
N GLU A 74 -33.70 -1.84 -3.66
CA GLU A 74 -33.16 -0.56 -4.12
C GLU A 74 -32.26 -0.75 -5.33
N PHE A 75 -31.39 -1.76 -5.30
CA PHE A 75 -30.47 -2.07 -6.39
C PHE A 75 -30.27 -3.59 -6.54
N ALA A 76 -29.72 -3.99 -7.69
CA ALA A 76 -29.38 -5.37 -7.99
C ALA A 76 -27.89 -5.47 -8.35
N GLU A 77 -27.20 -6.42 -7.70
CA GLU A 77 -25.83 -6.78 -8.01
C GLU A 77 -25.83 -7.95 -9.00
N VAL A 78 -25.11 -7.80 -10.11
CA VAL A 78 -25.01 -8.80 -11.18
C VAL A 78 -23.59 -9.37 -11.14
N PHE A 79 -23.48 -10.70 -11.05
CA PHE A 79 -22.23 -11.45 -10.95
C PHE A 79 -22.03 -12.36 -12.15
#